data_AF-A0A316MZP2-F1
#
_entry.id   AF-A0A316MZP2-F1
#
_cell.length_a   1.000
_cell.length_b   1.000
_cell.length_c   1.000
_cell.angle_alpha   90.00
_cell.angle_beta   90.00
_cell.angle_gamma   90.00
#
_symmetry.space_group_name_H-M   'P 1'
#
loop_
_entity.id
_entity.type
_entity.pdbx_description
1 polymer ?
#
loop_
_entity_poly.entity_id
_entity_poly.type
_entity_poly.pdbx_seq_one_letter_code
_entity_poly.pdbx_strand_id
1 'polypeptide(L)'
;MKYNHLTAEQRYTIDVLLRQKKSRKEIAQTIGVSQSTLCRELKRNSGQRGYHWQKAQVKAADRQRRLQNYRSLTLEIRNFIRIKMREEQWSPAQIAGWLRKQGRKSVCVETIYAYIRTDKDNGGDLWKHCRHQLKHRKRQVSAPYVTVQDRTMIDDRPAEWDGSTPGDFEMDTIVGKDGKGAIVTLVERNTNFTLARKLPQGKNAKALAQTVILMLLPYIGKI
;
A
#
# COMPACT_ATOMS: atom_id res chain seq x y z
N MET A 1 7.34 -24.28 19.35
CA MET A 1 6.75 -23.76 20.60
C MET A 1 6.66 -22.23 20.52
N LYS A 2 5.49 -21.66 20.79
CA LYS A 2 5.29 -20.20 20.79
C LYS A 2 5.91 -19.63 22.07
N TYR A 3 6.80 -18.64 21.95
CA TYR A 3 7.40 -17.98 23.10
C TYR A 3 6.38 -17.03 23.74
N ASN A 4 5.86 -17.39 24.92
CA ASN A 4 4.87 -16.60 25.65
C ASN A 4 5.54 -15.87 26.83
N HIS A 5 5.32 -14.57 26.92
CA HIS A 5 5.71 -13.79 28.10
C HIS A 5 4.76 -14.07 29.27
N LEU A 6 5.30 -14.08 30.50
CA LEU A 6 4.47 -14.16 31.70
C LEU A 6 3.49 -12.97 31.76
N THR A 7 2.24 -13.24 32.09
CA THR A 7 1.20 -12.20 32.29
C THR A 7 1.36 -11.51 33.64
N ALA A 8 0.66 -10.39 33.84
CA ALA A 8 0.63 -9.70 35.13
C ALA A 8 0.03 -10.61 36.24
N GLU A 9 -1.01 -11.37 35.90
CA GLU A 9 -1.66 -12.34 36.80
C GLU A 9 -0.69 -13.46 37.20
N GLN A 10 0.04 -14.03 36.24
CA GLN A 10 1.05 -15.05 36.55
C GLN A 10 2.14 -14.49 37.46
N ARG A 11 2.58 -13.24 37.26
CA ARG A 11 3.55 -12.58 38.15
C ARG A 11 2.98 -12.34 39.54
N TYR A 12 1.69 -12.01 39.66
CA TYR A 12 0.99 -11.87 40.93
C TYR A 12 0.96 -13.21 41.68
N THR A 13 0.56 -14.28 41.02
CA THR A 13 0.55 -15.64 41.60
C THR A 13 1.93 -16.07 42.07
N ILE A 14 2.99 -15.77 41.31
CA ILE A 14 4.38 -16.04 41.72
C ILE A 14 4.72 -15.31 43.03
N ASP A 15 4.38 -14.02 43.16
CA ASP A 15 4.66 -13.24 44.38
C ASP A 15 3.91 -13.81 45.60
N VAL A 16 2.62 -14.13 45.45
CA VAL A 16 1.81 -14.72 46.53
C VAL A 16 2.37 -16.08 46.98
N LEU A 17 2.67 -16.99 46.05
CA LEU A 17 3.15 -18.34 46.38
C LEU A 17 4.57 -18.32 46.97
N LEU A 18 5.41 -17.35 46.58
CA LEU A 18 6.72 -17.15 47.22
C LEU A 18 6.59 -16.69 48.67
N ARG A 19 5.61 -15.83 48.98
CA ARG A 19 5.32 -15.43 50.38
C ARG A 19 4.83 -16.60 51.23
N GLN A 20 4.10 -17.52 50.61
CA GLN A 20 3.68 -18.78 51.23
C GLN A 20 4.81 -19.83 51.34
N LYS A 21 6.05 -19.49 50.95
CA LYS A 21 7.23 -20.37 50.97
C LYS A 21 7.05 -21.68 50.19
N LYS A 22 6.19 -21.68 49.16
CA LYS A 22 6.01 -22.84 48.27
C LYS A 22 7.27 -23.12 47.45
N SER A 23 7.46 -24.37 47.06
CA SER A 23 8.62 -24.77 46.27
C SER A 23 8.54 -24.20 44.86
N ARG A 24 9.70 -23.92 44.25
CA ARG A 24 9.75 -23.42 42.85
C ARG A 24 9.10 -24.40 41.85
N LYS A 25 9.11 -25.70 42.15
CA LYS A 25 8.49 -26.74 41.32
C LYS A 25 6.97 -26.62 41.35
N GLU A 26 6.39 -26.50 42.55
CA GLU A 26 4.94 -26.29 42.72
C GLU A 26 4.48 -25.00 42.07
N ILE A 27 5.20 -23.89 42.30
CA ILE A 27 4.85 -22.58 41.69
C ILE A 27 4.78 -22.69 40.17
N ALA A 28 5.80 -23.30 39.55
CA ALA A 28 5.87 -23.46 38.10
C ALA A 28 4.71 -24.33 37.56
N GLN A 29 4.35 -25.40 38.28
CA GLN A 29 3.24 -26.27 37.94
C GLN A 29 1.88 -25.53 38.07
N THR A 30 1.68 -24.74 39.13
CA THR A 30 0.44 -23.97 39.35
C THR A 30 0.17 -22.96 38.21
N ILE A 31 1.21 -22.28 37.72
CA ILE A 31 1.05 -21.28 36.64
C ILE A 31 1.20 -21.86 35.22
N GLY A 32 1.46 -23.15 35.09
CA GLY A 32 1.62 -23.84 33.82
C GLY A 32 2.88 -23.46 33.04
N VAL A 33 4.01 -23.21 33.70
CA VAL A 33 5.29 -22.87 33.05
C VAL A 33 6.42 -23.79 33.48
N SER A 34 7.50 -23.84 32.69
CA SER A 34 8.71 -24.58 33.09
C SER A 34 9.38 -23.96 34.32
N GLN A 35 9.99 -24.78 35.16
CA GLN A 35 10.79 -24.30 36.31
C GLN A 35 11.91 -23.35 35.87
N SER A 36 12.49 -23.57 34.69
CA SER A 36 13.50 -22.68 34.11
C SER A 36 12.93 -21.29 33.77
N THR A 37 11.67 -21.20 33.31
CA THR A 37 10.99 -19.92 33.07
C THR A 37 10.86 -19.14 34.38
N LEU A 38 10.42 -19.80 35.45
CA LEU A 38 10.31 -19.20 36.78
C LEU A 38 11.67 -18.72 37.29
N CYS A 39 12.71 -19.55 37.22
CA CYS A 39 14.07 -19.17 37.64
C CYS A 39 14.60 -17.95 36.89
N ARG A 40 14.37 -17.86 35.57
CA ARG A 40 14.76 -16.71 34.75
C ARG A 40 13.98 -15.44 35.13
N GLU A 41 12.68 -15.56 35.42
CA GLU A 41 11.87 -14.44 35.88
C GLU A 41 12.41 -13.88 37.21
N LEU A 42 12.61 -14.75 38.20
CA LEU A 42 13.14 -14.35 39.50
C LEU A 42 14.53 -13.72 39.39
N LYS A 43 15.42 -14.30 38.59
CA LYS A 43 16.77 -13.75 38.38
C LYS A 43 16.74 -12.36 37.76
N ARG A 44 15.82 -12.11 36.82
CA ARG A 44 15.76 -10.84 36.07
C ARG A 44 15.02 -9.74 36.82
N ASN A 45 14.01 -10.10 37.62
CA ASN A 45 13.04 -9.13 38.13
C ASN A 45 13.09 -8.91 39.65
N SER A 46 13.70 -9.83 40.42
CA SER A 46 13.90 -9.61 41.86
C SER A 46 14.80 -8.40 42.15
N GLY A 47 14.55 -7.75 43.29
CA GLY A 47 15.42 -6.70 43.85
C GLY A 47 16.09 -7.17 45.14
N GLN A 48 16.76 -6.26 45.84
CA GLN A 48 17.42 -6.55 47.12
C GLN A 48 16.44 -7.05 48.20
N ARG A 49 15.19 -6.58 48.19
CA ARG A 49 14.13 -7.00 49.12
C ARG A 49 13.31 -8.22 48.65
N GLY A 50 13.75 -8.90 47.58
CA GLY A 50 13.05 -10.04 47.01
C GLY A 50 12.20 -9.72 45.79
N TYR A 51 11.28 -10.62 45.47
CA TYR A 51 10.42 -10.55 44.30
C TYR A 51 9.10 -9.85 44.63
N HIS A 52 8.72 -8.85 43.83
CA HIS A 52 7.43 -8.16 43.94
C HIS A 52 6.80 -8.02 42.56
N TRP A 53 5.56 -8.48 42.41
CA TRP A 53 4.94 -8.61 41.08
C TRP A 53 4.82 -7.27 40.34
N GLN A 54 4.46 -6.18 41.03
CA GLN A 54 4.32 -4.84 40.41
C GLN A 54 5.65 -4.36 39.84
N LYS A 55 6.75 -4.50 40.60
CA LYS A 55 8.09 -4.12 40.14
C LYS A 55 8.55 -5.01 39.00
N ALA A 56 8.25 -6.31 39.06
CA ALA A 56 8.57 -7.25 37.99
C ALA A 56 7.82 -6.90 36.69
N GLN A 57 6.55 -6.50 36.78
CA GLN A 57 5.73 -6.05 35.67
C GLN A 57 6.29 -4.78 35.03
N VAL A 58 6.61 -3.75 35.83
CA VAL A 58 7.20 -2.50 35.34
C VAL A 58 8.54 -2.77 34.65
N LYS A 59 9.45 -3.53 35.27
CA LYS A 59 10.73 -3.91 34.65
C LYS A 59 10.56 -4.68 33.35
N ALA A 60 9.56 -5.56 33.25
CA ALA A 60 9.27 -6.30 32.03
C ALA A 60 8.75 -5.38 30.92
N ALA A 61 7.82 -4.48 31.25
CA ALA A 61 7.28 -3.48 30.34
C ALA A 61 8.37 -2.51 29.84
N ASP A 62 9.25 -2.02 30.73
CA ASP A 62 10.37 -1.16 30.36
C ASP A 62 11.34 -1.85 29.41
N ARG A 63 11.67 -3.13 29.66
CA ARG A 63 12.51 -3.91 28.74
C ARG A 63 11.85 -4.07 27.38
N GLN A 64 10.55 -4.34 27.33
CA GLN A 64 9.80 -4.44 26.08
C GLN A 64 9.79 -3.11 25.33
N ARG A 65 9.57 -2.00 26.04
CA ARG A 65 9.61 -0.64 25.47
C ARG A 65 10.99 -0.31 24.89
N ARG A 66 12.08 -0.69 25.57
CA ARG A 66 13.46 -0.52 25.06
C ARG A 66 13.73 -1.29 23.77
N LEU A 67 13.07 -2.44 23.57
CA LEU A 67 13.14 -3.19 22.31
C LEU A 67 12.32 -2.55 21.20
N GLN A 68 11.22 -1.87 21.54
CA GLN A 68 10.36 -1.15 20.58
C GLN A 68 10.91 0.21 20.15
N ASN A 69 11.88 0.76 20.89
CA ASN A 69 12.52 2.00 20.48
C ASN A 69 13.26 1.78 19.15
N TYR A 70 12.74 2.40 18.11
CA TYR A 70 13.33 2.46 16.78
C TYR A 70 14.76 3.01 16.83
N ARG A 71 15.77 2.15 17.08
CA ARG A 71 17.19 2.56 17.09
C ARG A 71 17.63 3.18 15.76
N SER A 72 16.90 2.87 14.69
CA SER A 72 17.09 3.41 13.34
C SER A 72 16.27 4.67 13.05
N LEU A 73 15.08 4.85 13.64
CA LEU A 73 14.19 6.00 13.41
C LEU A 73 14.39 7.07 14.49
N THR A 74 15.54 7.73 14.43
CA THR A 74 15.91 8.86 15.28
C THR A 74 14.95 10.03 15.12
N LEU A 75 14.93 10.96 16.09
CA LEU A 75 14.10 12.16 16.02
C LEU A 75 14.42 13.00 14.78
N GLU A 76 15.70 13.08 14.40
CA GLU A 76 16.17 13.74 13.19
C GLU A 76 15.51 13.15 11.93
N ILE A 77 15.52 11.82 11.78
CA ILE A 77 14.90 11.15 10.63
C ILE A 77 13.38 11.36 10.63
N ARG A 78 12.73 11.36 11.80
CA ARG A 78 11.28 11.64 11.88
C ARG A 78 10.95 13.06 11.41
N ASN A 79 11.73 14.04 11.85
CA ASN A 79 11.54 15.43 11.42
C ASN A 79 11.79 15.58 9.92
N PHE A 80 12.83 14.93 9.40
CA PHE A 80 13.10 14.90 7.97
C PHE A 80 11.94 14.30 7.17
N ILE A 81 11.40 13.16 7.61
CA ILE A 81 10.22 12.53 6.99
C ILE A 81 9.04 13.50 6.99
N ARG A 82 8.74 14.14 8.12
CA ARG A 82 7.62 15.09 8.24
C ARG A 82 7.75 16.26 7.27
N ILE A 83 8.92 16.91 7.24
CA ILE A 83 9.19 18.06 6.37
C ILE A 83 9.04 17.64 4.90
N LYS A 84 9.76 16.59 4.47
CA LYS A 84 9.73 16.13 3.07
C LYS A 84 8.34 15.67 2.61
N MET A 85 7.56 15.05 3.49
CA MET A 85 6.19 14.64 3.16
C MET A 85 5.22 15.82 3.12
N ARG A 86 5.32 16.79 4.02
CA ARG A 86 4.38 17.93 4.10
C ARG A 86 4.68 18.99 3.04
N GLU A 87 5.93 19.40 2.93
CA GLU A 87 6.33 20.54 2.10
C GLU A 87 6.61 20.13 0.65
N GLU A 88 7.34 19.02 0.46
CA GLU A 88 7.80 18.60 -0.88
C GLU A 88 7.01 17.43 -1.46
N GLN A 89 6.03 16.88 -0.72
CA GLN A 89 5.19 15.75 -1.14
C GLN A 89 6.00 14.51 -1.58
N TRP A 90 7.15 14.26 -0.94
CA TRP A 90 7.97 13.09 -1.24
C TRP A 90 7.28 11.80 -0.79
N SER A 91 7.36 10.76 -1.62
CA SER A 91 6.93 9.41 -1.25
C SER A 91 7.90 8.77 -0.24
N PRO A 92 7.44 7.81 0.59
CA PRO A 92 8.30 7.04 1.49
C PRO A 92 9.50 6.39 0.77
N ALA A 93 9.31 5.94 -0.47
CA ALA A 93 10.39 5.37 -1.29
C ALA A 93 11.44 6.42 -1.67
N GLN A 94 11.01 7.63 -2.07
CA GLN A 94 11.93 8.73 -2.39
C GLN A 94 12.74 9.17 -1.18
N ILE A 95 12.10 9.27 0.00
CA ILE A 95 12.79 9.62 1.26
C ILE A 95 13.88 8.59 1.58
N ALA A 96 13.55 7.29 1.56
CA ALA A 96 14.51 6.23 1.84
C ALA A 96 15.65 6.20 0.80
N GLY A 97 15.33 6.37 -0.49
CA GLY A 97 16.29 6.42 -1.57
C GLY A 97 17.25 7.61 -1.48
N TRP A 98 16.72 8.80 -1.16
CA TRP A 98 17.53 10.01 -1.00
C TRP A 98 18.48 9.91 0.20
N LEU A 99 17.99 9.43 1.36
CA LEU A 99 18.84 9.21 2.53
C LEU A 99 20.00 8.26 2.23
N ARG A 100 19.74 7.19 1.47
CA ARG A 100 20.75 6.23 1.03
C ARG A 100 21.76 6.87 0.09
N LYS A 101 21.30 7.65 -0.90
CA LYS A 101 22.16 8.35 -1.87
C LYS A 101 23.09 9.36 -1.20
N GLN A 102 22.65 10.00 -0.12
CA GLN A 102 23.43 10.99 0.63
C GLN A 102 24.36 10.36 1.69
N GLY A 103 24.46 9.03 1.76
CA GLY A 103 25.29 8.35 2.77
C GLY A 103 24.81 8.55 4.22
N ARG A 104 23.59 9.06 4.43
CA ARG A 104 23.03 9.29 5.75
C ARG A 104 22.46 8.01 6.32
N LYS A 105 22.29 7.97 7.66
CA LYS A 105 21.58 6.88 8.33
C LYS A 105 20.17 6.77 7.73
N SER A 106 19.92 5.66 7.04
CA SER A 106 18.68 5.42 6.32
C SER A 106 17.81 4.37 7.01
N VAL A 107 16.52 4.42 6.73
CA VAL A 107 15.53 3.43 7.17
C VAL A 107 14.92 2.77 5.94
N CYS A 108 14.47 1.51 6.07
CA CYS A 108 13.74 0.88 4.98
C CYS A 108 12.38 1.59 4.78
N VAL A 109 11.83 1.49 3.57
CA VAL A 109 10.55 2.10 3.20
C VAL A 109 9.44 1.65 4.16
N GLU A 110 9.46 0.38 4.57
CA GLU A 110 8.48 -0.18 5.49
C GLU A 110 8.56 0.45 6.90
N THR A 111 9.74 0.86 7.36
CA THR A 111 9.86 1.59 8.64
C THR A 111 9.18 2.96 8.55
N ILE A 112 9.26 3.62 7.40
CA ILE A 112 8.58 4.90 7.17
C ILE A 112 7.06 4.67 7.14
N TYR A 113 6.59 3.62 6.46
CA TYR A 113 5.16 3.27 6.49
C TYR A 113 4.67 2.89 7.88
N ALA A 114 5.44 2.14 8.67
CA ALA A 114 5.12 1.83 10.06
C ALA A 114 4.98 3.11 10.89
N TYR A 115 5.90 4.05 10.72
CA TYR A 115 5.84 5.35 11.35
C TYR A 115 4.59 6.15 10.95
N ILE A 116 4.24 6.20 9.66
CA ILE A 116 3.03 6.89 9.17
C ILE A 116 1.75 6.24 9.73
N ARG A 117 1.72 4.90 9.82
CA ARG A 117 0.58 4.17 10.43
C ARG A 117 0.45 4.50 11.91
N THR A 118 1.55 4.46 12.67
CA THR A 118 1.55 4.86 14.08
C THR A 118 1.15 6.33 14.26
N ASP A 119 1.59 7.24 13.40
CA ASP A 119 1.17 8.65 13.42
C ASP A 119 -0.35 8.76 13.21
N LYS A 120 -0.90 8.07 12.20
CA LYS A 120 -2.34 8.00 11.93
C LYS A 120 -3.14 7.46 13.11
N ASP A 121 -2.70 6.35 13.72
CA ASP A 121 -3.37 5.73 14.86
C ASP A 121 -3.39 6.67 16.09
N ASN A 122 -2.42 7.56 16.20
CA ASN A 122 -2.34 8.61 17.22
C ASN A 122 -3.04 9.92 16.80
N GLY A 123 -3.83 9.94 15.72
CA GLY A 123 -4.57 11.11 15.26
C GLY A 123 -3.79 12.08 14.36
N GLY A 124 -2.59 11.71 13.93
CA GLY A 124 -1.77 12.48 13.01
C GLY A 124 -2.28 12.46 11.56
N ASP A 125 -1.63 13.27 10.72
CA ASP A 125 -2.06 13.58 9.36
C ASP A 125 -1.07 13.14 8.28
N LEU A 126 0.07 12.51 8.63
CA LEU A 126 1.10 12.14 7.65
C LEU A 126 0.57 11.24 6.53
N TRP A 127 -0.44 10.42 6.83
CA TRP A 127 -1.08 9.56 5.85
C TRP A 127 -1.76 10.35 4.73
N LYS A 128 -2.23 11.59 4.97
CA LYS A 128 -2.89 12.42 3.96
C LYS A 128 -1.93 12.84 2.84
N HIS A 129 -0.65 12.94 3.15
CA HIS A 129 0.43 13.28 2.21
C HIS A 129 0.95 12.06 1.42
N CYS A 130 0.42 10.86 1.70
CA CYS A 130 0.65 9.71 0.83
C CYS A 130 -0.26 9.81 -0.39
N ARG A 131 0.26 9.55 -1.60
CA ARG A 131 -0.53 9.56 -2.86
C ARG A 131 -1.86 8.79 -2.80
N HIS A 132 -1.86 7.65 -2.11
CA HIS A 132 -3.05 6.82 -1.96
C HIS A 132 -3.73 6.95 -0.58
N GLN A 133 -3.23 7.82 0.29
CA GLN A 133 -3.77 8.03 1.63
C GLN A 133 -3.90 6.75 2.47
N LEU A 134 -3.00 5.78 2.23
CA LEU A 134 -3.05 4.42 2.79
C LEU A 134 -4.37 3.67 2.50
N LYS A 135 -5.13 4.08 1.48
CA LYS A 135 -6.35 3.41 1.05
C LYS A 135 -5.98 2.08 0.40
N HIS A 136 -6.38 0.98 1.03
CA HIS A 136 -6.28 -0.34 0.44
C HIS A 136 -7.42 -0.52 -0.56
N ARG A 137 -7.15 -0.41 -1.87
CA ARG A 137 -8.13 -0.78 -2.89
C ARG A 137 -8.10 -2.30 -3.07
N LYS A 138 -9.07 -3.01 -2.49
CA LYS A 138 -9.39 -4.37 -2.95
C LYS A 138 -10.01 -4.23 -4.34
N ARG A 139 -9.26 -4.55 -5.39
CA ARG A 139 -9.87 -4.82 -6.70
C ARG A 139 -10.53 -6.18 -6.58
N GLN A 140 -11.85 -6.26 -6.80
CA GLN A 140 -12.43 -7.52 -7.25
C GLN A 140 -11.71 -7.86 -8.55
N VAL A 141 -11.12 -9.05 -8.62
CA VAL A 141 -10.65 -9.60 -9.90
C VAL A 141 -11.92 -9.87 -10.68
N SER A 142 -12.38 -8.89 -11.46
CA SER A 142 -13.49 -9.08 -12.38
C SER A 142 -13.12 -10.16 -13.38
N ALA A 143 -14.13 -10.80 -13.98
CA ALA A 143 -13.98 -11.74 -15.08
C ALA A 143 -12.92 -11.24 -16.09
N PRO A 144 -12.11 -12.14 -16.66
CA PRO A 144 -11.04 -11.77 -17.57
C PRO A 144 -11.61 -10.85 -18.64
N TYR A 145 -10.94 -9.72 -18.84
CA TYR A 145 -11.20 -8.84 -19.97
C TYR A 145 -11.15 -9.71 -21.23
N VAL A 146 -12.29 -9.89 -21.90
CA VAL A 146 -12.32 -10.59 -23.18
C VAL A 146 -11.70 -9.64 -24.19
N THR A 147 -10.44 -9.89 -24.51
CA THR A 147 -9.75 -9.23 -25.61
C THR A 147 -10.56 -9.44 -26.88
N VAL A 148 -10.67 -8.39 -27.70
CA VAL A 148 -11.24 -8.51 -29.06
C VAL A 148 -10.46 -9.62 -29.78
N GLN A 149 -11.18 -10.69 -30.15
CA GLN A 149 -10.60 -11.81 -30.89
C GLN A 149 -10.15 -11.31 -32.27
N ASP A 150 -9.01 -11.82 -32.73
CA ASP A 150 -8.45 -11.52 -34.05
C ASP A 150 -8.22 -10.03 -34.34
N ARG A 151 -7.90 -9.24 -33.30
CA ARG A 151 -7.49 -7.85 -33.51
C ARG A 151 -6.09 -7.81 -34.17
N THR A 152 -5.96 -7.02 -35.22
CA THR A 152 -4.65 -6.63 -35.76
C THR A 152 -3.98 -5.67 -34.78
N MET A 153 -2.72 -5.91 -34.42
CA MET A 153 -1.99 -4.98 -33.56
C MET A 153 -1.58 -3.75 -34.37
N ILE A 154 -1.44 -2.60 -33.70
CA ILE A 154 -0.96 -1.37 -34.36
C ILE A 154 0.45 -1.55 -34.94
N ASP A 155 1.25 -2.43 -34.33
CA ASP A 155 2.60 -2.76 -34.78
C ASP A 155 2.62 -3.57 -36.09
N ASP A 156 1.50 -4.23 -36.43
CA ASP A 156 1.36 -5.02 -37.67
C ASP A 156 0.93 -4.15 -38.87
N ARG A 157 0.78 -2.83 -38.68
CA ARG A 157 0.38 -1.93 -39.78
C ARG A 157 1.48 -1.88 -40.85
N PRO A 158 1.10 -1.81 -42.15
CA PRO A 158 2.05 -1.52 -43.21
C PRO A 158 2.83 -0.23 -42.93
N ALA A 159 4.13 -0.23 -43.25
CA ALA A 159 5.00 0.91 -43.01
C ALA A 159 4.59 2.17 -43.78
N GLU A 160 3.87 1.98 -44.90
CA GLU A 160 3.29 3.04 -45.73
C GLU A 160 2.12 3.78 -45.05
N TRP A 161 1.53 3.25 -43.98
CA TRP A 161 0.42 3.86 -43.22
C TRP A 161 0.93 4.50 -41.92
N ASP A 162 1.86 5.43 -42.06
CA ASP A 162 2.50 6.13 -40.94
C ASP A 162 1.80 7.44 -40.55
N GLY A 163 0.75 7.84 -41.29
CA GLY A 163 0.03 9.10 -41.11
C GLY A 163 0.60 10.27 -41.91
N SER A 164 1.62 10.04 -42.74
CA SER A 164 2.22 11.07 -43.60
C SER A 164 1.46 11.27 -44.92
N THR A 165 0.60 10.33 -45.32
CA THR A 165 -0.19 10.39 -46.55
C THR A 165 -1.64 10.77 -46.25
N PRO A 166 -2.27 11.68 -47.01
CA PRO A 166 -3.71 11.95 -46.88
C PRO A 166 -4.54 10.67 -47.01
N GLY A 167 -5.45 10.45 -46.06
CA GLY A 167 -6.36 9.29 -46.07
C GLY A 167 -6.06 8.25 -44.99
N ASP A 168 -4.96 8.42 -44.26
CA ASP A 168 -4.68 7.66 -43.05
C ASP A 168 -5.60 8.13 -41.92
N PHE A 169 -6.77 7.48 -41.80
CA PHE A 169 -7.76 7.78 -40.75
C PHE A 169 -7.54 6.93 -39.50
N GLU A 170 -7.43 7.59 -38.35
CA GLU A 170 -7.53 6.99 -37.03
C GLU A 170 -8.97 7.10 -36.52
N MET A 171 -9.56 5.97 -36.12
CA MET A 171 -10.92 5.91 -35.61
C MET A 171 -10.95 5.67 -34.10
N ASP A 172 -11.68 6.52 -33.40
CA ASP A 172 -11.92 6.39 -31.96
C ASP A 172 -13.41 6.40 -31.63
N THR A 173 -13.75 5.87 -30.47
CA THR A 173 -15.12 5.92 -29.92
C THR A 173 -15.11 6.52 -28.52
N ILE A 174 -15.66 7.72 -28.40
CA ILE A 174 -15.84 8.40 -27.13
C ILE A 174 -17.14 7.92 -26.49
N VAL A 175 -17.05 7.43 -25.26
CA VAL A 175 -18.19 6.93 -24.49
C VAL A 175 -18.46 7.86 -23.32
N GLY A 176 -19.71 8.29 -23.19
CA GLY A 176 -20.11 9.16 -22.09
C GLY A 176 -20.10 8.45 -20.72
N LYS A 177 -20.26 9.27 -19.67
CA LYS A 177 -20.30 8.79 -18.28
C LYS A 177 -21.35 7.69 -18.11
N ASP A 178 -21.03 6.70 -17.28
CA ASP A 178 -21.90 5.55 -16.99
C ASP A 178 -22.31 4.74 -18.23
N GLY A 179 -21.52 4.83 -19.32
CA GLY A 179 -21.79 4.15 -20.59
C GLY A 179 -22.93 4.77 -21.40
N LYS A 180 -23.41 5.96 -21.03
CA LYS A 180 -24.53 6.64 -21.69
C LYS A 180 -24.04 7.56 -22.81
N GLY A 181 -24.54 7.32 -24.02
CA GLY A 181 -24.17 8.06 -25.21
C GLY A 181 -22.79 7.66 -25.75
N ALA A 182 -22.63 7.75 -27.07
CA ALA A 182 -21.36 7.52 -27.73
C ALA A 182 -21.21 8.45 -28.94
N ILE A 183 -19.97 8.79 -29.28
CA ILE A 183 -19.57 9.55 -30.46
C ILE A 183 -18.45 8.76 -31.14
N VAL A 184 -18.57 8.57 -32.45
CA VAL A 184 -17.44 8.08 -33.26
C VAL A 184 -16.68 9.29 -33.80
N THR A 185 -15.35 9.20 -33.76
CA THR A 185 -14.44 10.21 -34.30
C THR A 185 -13.52 9.55 -35.33
N LEU A 186 -13.32 10.23 -36.46
CA LEU A 186 -12.34 9.86 -37.48
C LEU A 186 -11.39 11.04 -37.64
N VAL A 187 -10.10 10.82 -37.41
CA VAL A 187 -9.06 11.85 -37.52
C VAL A 187 -8.09 11.44 -38.60
N GLU A 188 -8.01 12.25 -39.65
CA GLU A 188 -7.01 12.09 -40.72
C GLU A 188 -5.65 12.57 -40.19
N ARG A 189 -4.64 11.69 -40.20
CA ARG A 189 -3.38 11.89 -39.46
C ARG A 189 -2.45 12.92 -40.10
N ASN A 190 -2.53 13.16 -41.40
CA ASN A 190 -1.67 14.13 -42.09
C ASN A 190 -2.10 15.59 -41.79
N THR A 191 -3.39 15.87 -41.86
CA THR A 191 -3.97 17.22 -41.76
C THR A 191 -4.69 17.50 -40.45
N ASN A 192 -4.90 16.48 -39.60
CA ASN A 192 -5.78 16.50 -38.43
C ASN A 192 -7.25 16.80 -38.77
N PHE A 193 -7.65 16.60 -40.02
CA PHE A 193 -9.05 16.76 -40.42
C PHE A 193 -9.93 15.76 -39.65
N THR A 194 -10.89 16.30 -38.90
CA THR A 194 -11.66 15.52 -37.93
C THR A 194 -13.14 15.47 -38.32
N LEU A 195 -13.68 14.26 -38.40
CA LEU A 195 -15.11 14.01 -38.51
C LEU A 195 -15.62 13.42 -37.20
N ALA A 196 -16.77 13.90 -36.71
CA ALA A 196 -17.39 13.37 -35.51
C ALA A 196 -18.89 13.19 -35.71
N ARG A 197 -19.45 12.09 -35.20
CA ARG A 197 -20.90 11.83 -35.26
C ARG A 197 -21.40 11.11 -34.00
N LYS A 198 -22.55 11.55 -33.50
CA LYS A 198 -23.24 10.88 -32.40
C LYS A 198 -23.74 9.50 -32.85
N LEU A 199 -23.58 8.51 -31.97
CA LEU A 199 -24.07 7.15 -32.15
C LEU A 199 -25.35 6.96 -31.32
N PRO A 200 -26.56 7.11 -31.91
CA PRO A 200 -27.83 7.03 -31.18
C PRO A 200 -28.07 5.63 -30.57
N GLN A 201 -27.48 4.59 -31.15
CA GLN A 201 -27.58 3.20 -30.68
C GLN A 201 -26.42 2.82 -29.73
N GLY A 202 -25.65 3.80 -29.25
CA GLY A 202 -24.51 3.57 -28.36
C GLY A 202 -23.37 2.80 -29.03
N LYS A 203 -22.75 1.86 -28.31
CA LYS A 203 -21.56 1.10 -28.74
C LYS A 203 -21.85 -0.09 -29.65
N ASN A 204 -23.02 -0.13 -30.28
CA ASN A 204 -23.38 -1.24 -31.16
C ASN A 204 -22.44 -1.24 -32.39
N ALA A 205 -21.66 -2.30 -32.55
CA ALA A 205 -20.62 -2.38 -33.59
C ALA A 205 -21.17 -2.24 -35.02
N LYS A 206 -22.33 -2.85 -35.32
CA LYS A 206 -22.94 -2.78 -36.66
C LYS A 206 -23.41 -1.37 -36.99
N ALA A 207 -24.07 -0.72 -36.04
CA ALA A 207 -24.56 0.65 -36.21
C ALA A 207 -23.41 1.66 -36.34
N LEU A 208 -22.34 1.45 -35.57
CA LEU A 208 -21.11 2.24 -35.68
C LEU A 208 -20.50 2.10 -37.07
N ALA A 209 -20.30 0.88 -37.57
CA ALA A 209 -19.74 0.64 -38.89
C ALA A 209 -20.55 1.31 -40.01
N GLN A 210 -21.88 1.21 -39.97
CA GLN A 210 -22.76 1.92 -40.90
C GLN A 210 -22.58 3.44 -40.82
N THR A 211 -22.44 3.98 -39.60
CA THR A 211 -22.23 5.41 -39.38
C THR A 211 -20.93 5.88 -40.00
N VAL A 212 -19.84 5.10 -39.85
CA VAL A 212 -18.52 5.39 -40.43
C VAL A 212 -18.58 5.37 -41.95
N ILE A 213 -19.21 4.35 -42.55
CA ILE A 213 -19.41 4.29 -44.00
C ILE A 213 -20.10 5.57 -44.48
N LEU A 214 -21.23 5.95 -43.87
CA LEU A 214 -21.97 7.17 -44.23
C LEU A 214 -21.16 8.46 -44.07
N MET A 215 -20.25 8.52 -43.08
CA MET A 215 -19.35 9.67 -42.90
C MET A 215 -18.28 9.77 -44.00
N LEU A 216 -17.79 8.63 -44.50
CA LEU A 216 -16.74 8.56 -45.50
C LEU A 216 -17.26 8.56 -46.95
N LEU A 217 -18.53 8.22 -47.19
CA LEU A 217 -19.15 8.21 -48.53
C LEU A 217 -18.84 9.47 -49.39
N PRO A 218 -18.91 10.71 -48.86
CA PRO A 218 -18.66 11.92 -49.66
C PRO A 218 -17.22 12.08 -50.15
N TYR A 219 -16.29 11.30 -49.58
CA TYR A 219 -14.85 11.39 -49.79
C TYR A 219 -14.30 10.29 -50.70
N ILE A 220 -15.15 9.35 -51.14
CA ILE A 220 -14.76 8.30 -52.08
C ILE A 220 -14.23 8.96 -53.37
N GLY A 221 -12.98 8.61 -53.74
CA GLY A 221 -12.30 9.12 -54.93
C GLY A 221 -11.81 10.57 -54.84
N LYS A 222 -11.86 11.20 -53.66
CA LYS A 222 -11.39 12.58 -53.40
C LYS A 222 -10.23 12.65 -52.42
N ILE A 223 -10.00 11.56 -51.70
CA ILE A 223 -8.87 11.32 -50.81
C ILE A 223 -8.19 10.06 -51.33
#